data_AF-A0AA39PAI2-F1
#
_entry.id   AF-A0AA39PAI2-F1
#
_cell.length_a   1.000
_cell.length_b   1.000
_cell.length_c   1.000
_cell.angle_alpha   90.00
_cell.angle_beta   90.00
_cell.angle_gamma   90.00
#
_symmetry.space_group_name_H-M   'P 1'
#
loop_
_entity.id
_entity.type
_entity.pdbx_description
1 polymer ?
#
loop_
_entity_poly.entity_id
_entity_poly.type
_entity_poly.pdbx_seq_one_letter_code
_entity_poly.pdbx_strand_id
1 'polypeptide(L)'
;MHRRSDGEALAHYTSGRAHLIIVGRNRLPAEKTFAYISNTAENPPLHQFRYCDASLITNMEVLAKQISGVISKVNFLVLSLGYFQVWTGRNETEEIDRLFSEKTLRS
;
A
#
# COMPACT_ATOMS: atom_id res chain seq x y z
N MET A 1 4.92 18.41 14.47
CA MET A 1 5.78 17.35 13.92
C MET A 1 5.14 16.87 12.61
N HIS A 2 5.64 17.29 11.45
CA HIS A 2 5.07 16.93 10.14
C HIS A 2 5.64 15.56 9.73
N ARG A 3 4.92 14.47 10.05
CA ARG A 3 5.31 13.12 9.60
C ARG A 3 4.93 12.99 8.12
N ARG A 4 5.93 12.88 7.25
CA ARG A 4 5.73 12.52 5.84
C ARG A 4 5.31 11.05 5.75
N SER A 5 4.52 10.72 4.73
CA SER A 5 4.26 9.31 4.42
C SER A 5 5.53 8.64 3.89
N ASP A 6 5.66 7.31 4.03
CA ASP A 6 6.83 6.57 3.51
C ASP A 6 6.98 6.75 1.99
N GLY A 7 5.86 6.87 1.28
CA GLY A 7 5.82 7.18 -0.16
C GLY A 7 6.37 8.57 -0.48
N GLU A 8 5.98 9.60 0.28
CA GLU A 8 6.53 10.97 0.12
C GLU A 8 8.03 11.01 0.40
N ALA A 9 8.49 10.31 1.44
CA ALA A 9 9.91 10.23 1.76
C ALA A 9 10.71 9.59 0.62
N LEU A 10 10.26 8.42 0.12
CA LEU A 10 10.91 7.72 -0.99
C LEU A 10 10.92 8.56 -2.27
N ALA A 11 9.83 9.24 -2.58
CA ALA A 11 9.75 10.14 -3.72
C ALA A 11 10.74 11.31 -3.58
N HIS A 12 10.85 11.92 -2.40
CA HIS A 12 11.85 12.96 -2.14
C HIS A 12 13.28 12.44 -2.32
N TYR A 13 13.62 11.28 -1.74
CA TYR A 13 14.96 10.69 -1.86
C TYR A 13 15.32 10.31 -3.30
N THR A 14 14.33 9.96 -4.12
CA THR A 14 14.53 9.62 -5.53
C THR A 14 14.38 10.82 -6.48
N SER A 15 14.21 12.03 -5.93
CA SER A 15 13.93 13.26 -6.69
C SER A 15 12.72 13.13 -7.61
N GLY A 16 11.67 12.47 -7.12
CA GLY A 16 10.41 12.26 -7.83
C GLY A 16 10.46 11.21 -8.93
N ARG A 17 11.54 10.43 -9.06
CA ARG A 17 11.75 9.44 -10.15
C ARG A 17 11.31 8.02 -9.82
N ALA A 18 10.85 7.75 -8.60
CA ALA A 18 10.38 6.42 -8.23
C ALA A 18 9.00 6.11 -8.83
N HIS A 19 8.87 4.90 -9.40
CA HIS A 19 7.56 4.28 -9.62
C HIS A 19 6.92 3.98 -8.27
N LEU A 20 5.69 4.47 -8.07
CA LEU A 20 4.98 4.34 -6.81
C LEU A 20 3.58 3.75 -7.06
N ILE A 21 3.32 2.59 -6.49
CA ILE A 21 2.00 1.97 -6.48
C ILE A 21 1.51 2.00 -5.04
N ILE A 22 0.42 2.73 -4.79
CA ILE A 22 -0.23 2.78 -3.48
C ILE A 22 -1.45 1.87 -3.53
N VAL A 23 -1.53 0.96 -2.57
CA VAL A 23 -2.62 0.00 -2.46
C VAL A 23 -3.38 0.26 -1.17
N GLY A 24 -4.71 0.33 -1.24
CA GLY A 24 -5.54 0.38 -0.04
C GLY A 24 -7.02 0.57 -0.31
N ARG A 25 -7.78 0.84 0.75
CA ARG A 25 -9.24 1.03 0.69
C ARG A 25 -9.66 2.45 0.34
N ASN A 26 -8.76 3.44 0.49
CA ASN A 26 -9.08 4.84 0.26
C ASN A 26 -8.13 5.44 -0.78
N ARG A 27 -8.73 5.95 -1.86
CA ARG A 27 -8.04 6.58 -2.98
C ARG A 27 -7.54 7.98 -2.66
N LEU A 28 -8.28 8.74 -1.85
CA LEU A 28 -8.01 10.16 -1.62
C LEU A 28 -6.64 10.44 -0.97
N PRO A 29 -6.19 9.70 0.07
CA PRO A 29 -4.84 9.87 0.62
C PRO A 29 -3.74 9.54 -0.39
N ALA A 30 -3.96 8.56 -1.26
CA ALA A 30 -3.01 8.20 -2.30
C ALA A 30 -2.88 9.32 -3.34
N GLU A 31 -4.00 9.90 -3.77
CA GLU A 31 -3.99 11.04 -4.71
C GLU A 31 -3.32 12.27 -4.12
N LYS A 32 -3.54 12.57 -2.83
CA LYS A 32 -2.81 13.64 -2.12
C LYS A 32 -1.30 13.39 -2.10
N THR A 33 -0.91 12.14 -1.88
CA THR A 33 0.50 11.72 -1.92
C THR A 33 1.09 11.97 -3.31
N PHE A 34 0.42 11.53 -4.37
CA PHE A 34 0.89 11.74 -5.75
C PHE A 34 0.97 13.23 -6.12
N ALA A 35 -0.01 14.04 -5.71
CA ALA A 35 0.00 15.48 -5.98
C ALA A 35 1.17 16.22 -5.32
N TYR A 36 1.66 15.73 -4.18
CA TYR A 36 2.81 16.30 -3.49
C TYR A 36 4.15 15.91 -4.13
N ILE A 37 4.18 14.84 -4.93
CA ILE A 37 5.37 14.42 -5.66
C ILE A 37 5.52 15.30 -6.91
N SER A 38 6.41 16.29 -6.85
CA SER A 38 6.76 17.11 -8.01
C SER A 38 7.44 16.26 -9.07
N ASN A 39 6.77 16.07 -10.21
CA ASN A 39 7.30 15.26 -11.30
C ASN A 39 8.16 16.12 -12.23
N THR A 40 9.42 16.33 -11.86
CA THR A 40 10.38 17.15 -12.63
C THR A 40 11.23 16.33 -13.61
N ALA A 41 10.88 15.07 -13.86
CA ALA A 41 11.63 14.17 -14.72
C ALA A 41 11.13 14.22 -16.18
N GLU A 42 12.05 14.18 -17.16
CA GLU A 42 11.73 14.08 -18.59
C GLU A 42 10.88 12.84 -18.93
N ASN A 43 11.06 11.76 -18.17
CA ASN A 43 10.21 10.57 -18.19
C ASN A 43 9.47 10.45 -16.85
N PRO A 44 8.18 10.80 -16.79
CA PRO A 44 7.42 10.77 -15.55
C PRO A 44 7.27 9.32 -15.05
N PRO A 45 7.62 9.00 -13.80
CA PRO A 45 7.40 7.66 -13.27
C PRO A 45 5.91 7.35 -13.12
N LEU A 46 5.64 6.05 -13.19
CA LEU A 46 4.34 5.46 -12.92
C LEU A 46 3.89 5.72 -11.47
N HIS A 47 2.85 6.52 -11.30
CA HIS A 47 2.13 6.68 -10.03
C HIS A 47 0.72 6.14 -10.18
N GLN A 48 0.38 5.09 -9.42
CA GLN A 48 -0.93 4.43 -9.52
C GLN A 48 -1.51 4.09 -8.16
N PHE A 49 -2.81 4.35 -8.02
CA PHE A 49 -3.60 3.78 -6.93
C PHE A 49 -4.27 2.48 -7.38
N ARG A 50 -4.23 1.45 -6.53
CA ARG A 50 -5.02 0.23 -6.69
C ARG A 50 -5.89 0.03 -5.45
N TYR A 51 -7.19 -0.13 -5.68
CA TYR A 51 -8.09 -0.50 -4.61
C TYR A 51 -7.81 -1.94 -4.18
N CYS A 52 -7.62 -2.16 -2.89
CA CYS A 52 -7.58 -3.49 -2.31
C CYS A 52 -8.00 -3.41 -0.84
N ASP A 53 -8.92 -4.26 -0.44
CA ASP A 53 -9.13 -4.56 0.98
C ASP A 53 -8.26 -5.76 1.35
N ALA A 54 -7.16 -5.47 2.06
CA ALA A 54 -6.20 -6.47 2.52
C ALA A 54 -6.72 -7.36 3.66
N SER A 55 -7.94 -7.14 4.16
CA SER A 55 -8.56 -8.07 5.11
C SER A 55 -9.15 -9.32 4.45
N LEU A 56 -9.12 -9.40 3.12
CA LEU A 56 -9.49 -10.58 2.33
C LEU A 56 -8.27 -11.01 1.50
N ILE A 57 -7.75 -12.22 1.75
CA ILE A 57 -6.51 -12.72 1.14
C ILE A 57 -6.69 -12.95 -0.37
N THR A 58 -7.86 -13.40 -0.82
CA THR A 58 -8.23 -13.47 -2.24
C THR A 58 -7.95 -12.19 -3.02
N ASN A 59 -8.18 -11.01 -2.42
CA ASN A 59 -7.90 -9.73 -3.08
C ASN A 59 -6.40 -9.50 -3.30
N MET A 60 -5.53 -10.05 -2.45
CA MET A 60 -4.08 -9.93 -2.58
C MET A 60 -3.53 -10.75 -3.74
N GLU A 61 -4.06 -11.95 -3.99
CA GLU A 61 -3.63 -12.75 -5.15
C GLU A 61 -3.98 -12.08 -6.47
N VAL A 62 -5.20 -11.54 -6.57
CA VAL A 62 -5.65 -10.81 -7.76
C VAL A 62 -4.79 -9.55 -7.96
N LEU A 63 -4.55 -8.80 -6.88
CA LEU A 63 -3.70 -7.61 -6.91
C LEU A 63 -2.27 -7.95 -7.34
N ALA A 64 -1.68 -9.01 -6.81
CA ALA A 64 -0.33 -9.44 -7.17
C ALA A 64 -0.20 -9.73 -8.66
N LYS A 65 -1.18 -10.46 -9.24
CA LYS A 65 -1.24 -10.73 -10.69
C LYS A 65 -1.36 -9.45 -11.51
N GLN A 66 -2.17 -8.49 -11.06
CA GLN A 66 -2.31 -7.20 -11.72
C GLN A 66 -1.01 -6.39 -11.68
N ILE A 67 -0.31 -6.35 -10.54
CA ILE A 67 0.95 -5.62 -10.39
C ILE A 67 2.06 -6.27 -11.22
N SER A 68 2.17 -7.60 -11.21
CA SER A 68 3.19 -8.31 -12.00
C SER A 68 3.04 -8.12 -13.51
N GLY A 69 1.83 -7.80 -13.99
CA GLY A 69 1.59 -7.46 -15.40
C GLY A 69 2.06 -6.05 -15.79
N VAL A 70 2.32 -5.18 -14.81
CA VAL A 70 2.64 -3.75 -15.05
C VAL A 70 4.09 -3.43 -14.72
N ILE A 71 4.69 -4.12 -13.74
CA ILE A 71 6.08 -3.91 -13.34
C ILE A 71 6.87 -5.23 -13.36
N SER A 72 8.13 -5.16 -13.80
CA SER A 72 9.02 -6.31 -13.88
C SER A 72 9.70 -6.65 -12.54
N LYS A 73 9.83 -5.68 -11.63
CA LYS A 73 10.51 -5.83 -10.34
C LYS A 73 9.96 -4.87 -9.29
N VAL A 74 9.81 -5.37 -8.06
CA VAL A 74 9.59 -4.56 -6.86
C VAL A 74 10.92 -4.37 -6.14
N ASN A 75 11.36 -3.12 -5.97
CA ASN A 75 12.59 -2.81 -5.22
C ASN A 75 12.32 -2.57 -3.73
N PHE A 76 11.14 -2.06 -3.40
CA PHE A 76 10.71 -1.79 -2.03
C PHE A 76 9.24 -2.18 -1.88
N LEU A 77 8.94 -2.93 -0.81
CA LEU A 77 7.59 -3.26 -0.39
C LEU A 77 7.42 -2.78 1.05
N VAL A 78 6.48 -1.85 1.26
CA VAL A 78 6.14 -1.33 2.58
C VAL A 78 4.74 -1.82 2.94
N LEU A 79 4.63 -2.59 4.02
CA LEU A 79 3.35 -3.08 4.54
C LEU A 79 2.98 -2.26 5.77
N SER A 80 2.07 -1.30 5.59
CA SER A 80 1.60 -0.38 6.64
C SER A 80 0.17 -0.68 7.10
N LEU A 81 -0.20 -1.97 7.12
CA LEU A 81 -1.51 -2.47 7.54
C LEU A 81 -1.65 -2.38 9.07
N GLY A 82 -1.97 -1.20 9.58
CA GLY A 82 -2.42 -1.02 10.96
C GLY A 82 -3.91 -1.30 11.06
N TYR A 83 -4.29 -2.34 11.80
CA TYR A 83 -5.68 -2.66 12.09
C TYR A 83 -5.92 -2.53 13.59
N PHE A 84 -6.84 -1.66 14.02
CA PHE A 84 -7.13 -1.43 15.43
C PHE A 84 -8.65 -1.57 15.66
N GLN A 85 -9.08 -2.74 16.14
CA GLN A 85 -10.46 -2.92 16.63
C GLN A 85 -10.47 -2.64 18.13
N VAL A 86 -11.21 -1.63 18.55
CA VAL A 86 -11.22 -1.19 19.96
C VAL A 86 -12.40 -1.79 20.74
N TRP A 87 -13.47 -2.27 20.07
CA TRP A 87 -14.74 -2.58 20.74
C TRP A 87 -15.58 -3.71 20.12
N THR A 88 -15.04 -4.55 19.25
CA THR A 88 -15.80 -5.68 18.69
C THR A 88 -15.04 -6.98 18.88
N GLY A 89 -15.69 -7.96 19.50
CA GLY A 89 -15.20 -9.33 19.55
C GLY A 89 -14.94 -9.89 18.15
N ARG A 90 -14.19 -10.99 18.11
CA ARG A 90 -13.76 -11.70 16.90
C ARG A 90 -14.89 -11.76 15.84
N ASN A 91 -14.67 -11.12 14.70
CA ASN A 91 -15.51 -11.29 13.53
C ASN A 91 -14.90 -12.41 12.68
N GLU A 92 -15.59 -13.54 12.65
CA GLU A 92 -15.26 -14.65 11.75
C GLU A 92 -15.51 -14.20 10.30
N THR A 93 -14.49 -14.33 9.47
CA THR A 93 -14.60 -14.21 8.01
C THR A 93 -14.12 -15.53 7.41
N GLU A 94 -14.76 -15.97 6.32
CA GLU A 94 -14.59 -17.30 5.71
C GLU A 94 -13.14 -17.62 5.26
N GLU A 95 -12.26 -16.61 5.16
CA GLU A 95 -10.94 -16.75 4.53
C GLU A 95 -9.75 -16.47 5.47
N ILE A 96 -9.74 -17.09 6.65
CA ILE A 96 -8.74 -16.95 7.73
C ILE A 96 -9.07 -15.78 8.68
N ASP A 97 -9.12 -16.14 9.96
CA ASP A 97 -9.30 -15.24 11.09
C ASP A 97 -8.51 -13.94 10.96
N ARG A 98 -9.25 -12.82 10.97
CA ARG A 98 -8.71 -11.45 10.97
C ARG A 98 -7.64 -11.21 12.05
N LEU A 99 -7.68 -11.97 13.15
CA LEU A 99 -6.73 -11.95 14.26
C LEU A 99 -5.45 -12.77 14.01
N PHE A 100 -5.47 -13.79 13.16
CA PHE A 100 -4.30 -14.65 12.93
C PHE A 100 -3.24 -13.98 12.03
N SER A 101 -3.62 -13.02 11.18
CA SER A 101 -2.64 -12.14 10.51
C SER A 101 -1.80 -11.33 11.51
N GLU A 102 -2.29 -11.13 12.73
CA GLU A 102 -1.61 -10.36 13.78
C GLU A 102 -0.72 -11.23 14.69
N LYS A 103 -1.02 -12.53 14.80
CA LYS A 103 -0.32 -13.45 15.74
C LYS A 103 0.99 -14.02 15.22
N THR A 104 1.23 -14.06 13.91
CA THR A 104 2.51 -14.56 13.36
C THR A 104 3.69 -13.59 13.60
N LEU A 105 3.45 -12.38 14.13
CA LEU A 105 4.49 -11.43 14.57
C LEU A 105 4.81 -11.51 16.07
N ARG A 106 4.29 -12.53 16.78
CA ARG A 106 4.68 -12.83 18.16
C ARG A 106 4.80 -14.34 18.37
N SER A 107 5.84 -14.94 17.80
CA SER A 107 6.46 -16.16 18.33
C SER A 107 7.98 -16.01 18.24
#